data_AF-A0A560SXW4-F1
#
_entry.id   AF-A0A560SXW4-F1
#
_cell.length_a   1.000
_cell.length_b   1.000
_cell.length_c   1.000
_cell.angle_alpha   90.00
_cell.angle_beta   90.00
_cell.angle_gamma   90.00
#
_symmetry.space_group_name_H-M   'P 1'
#
loop_
_entity.id
_entity.type
_entity.pdbx_description
1 polymer ?
#
loop_
_entity_poly.entity_id
_entity_poly.type
_entity_poly.pdbx_seq_one_letter_code
_entity_poly.pdbx_strand_id
1 'polypeptide(L)'
;MALAAYGKNGQLDEEGKAIIATLLNKNSNFRKINKHQVQSSAYFNVGLDAPRFASLAYHFSNAIFKIFHDFAKTIVVDDAPLLIVGGCGLNCDWNSKWIETRLFSDVFIPPCTNDSGSSIGTAIDAMLYTRGLAKVTWSPYAGELSHDDLEGTDYFVKEPYYPRRVAELLNAGYILGWVQGRYEVGPRALGNRSILAAPYPRENLAKLNAIKNREGFRPIAPVCLEECLADYFYPVHPSPYMLEFRTVVSNAIPAVTHIDNSARPQSVNNFQNPRMHELLNACRDVSGVGVLCNTSLNFNGRGFINKLSDLHRFANEHGLDGFVFENSLFLKSVDHNNEKPT
;
A
#
# COMPACT_ATOMS: atom_id res chain seq x y z
N MET A 1 3.19 13.02 0.26
CA MET A 1 3.51 11.81 -0.53
C MET A 1 2.56 11.68 -1.71
N ALA A 2 1.30 11.26 -1.54
CA ALA A 2 0.38 11.06 -2.68
C ALA A 2 0.20 12.32 -3.55
N LEU A 3 -0.01 13.49 -2.93
CA LEU A 3 -0.15 14.75 -3.66
C LEU A 3 1.13 15.18 -4.41
N ALA A 4 2.31 14.82 -3.91
CA ALA A 4 3.57 15.22 -4.53
C ALA A 4 3.74 14.61 -5.94
N ALA A 5 3.17 13.43 -6.20
CA ALA A 5 3.17 12.80 -7.52
C ALA A 5 2.37 13.59 -8.57
N TYR A 6 1.44 14.47 -8.14
CA TYR A 6 0.70 15.37 -9.02
C TYR A 6 1.44 16.69 -9.27
N GLY A 7 2.50 16.97 -8.51
CA GLY A 7 3.36 18.12 -8.76
C GLY A 7 4.25 17.87 -9.97
N LYS A 8 4.44 18.90 -10.81
CA LYS A 8 5.36 18.84 -11.94
C LYS A 8 6.75 19.30 -11.53
N ASN A 9 7.77 18.84 -12.24
CA ASN A 9 9.14 19.37 -12.18
C ASN A 9 9.24 20.77 -12.85
N GLY A 10 8.31 21.67 -12.53
CA GLY A 10 8.26 23.05 -13.01
C GLY A 10 8.75 24.03 -11.95
N GLN A 11 8.87 25.31 -12.31
CA GLN A 11 9.29 26.34 -11.36
C GLN A 11 8.25 26.54 -10.25
N LEU A 12 8.71 26.47 -9.00
CA LEU A 12 7.97 26.93 -7.84
C LEU A 12 8.05 28.46 -7.80
N ASP A 13 6.93 29.14 -7.53
CA ASP A 13 6.93 30.59 -7.36
C ASP A 13 7.72 31.03 -6.10
N GLU A 14 8.07 32.32 -6.04
CA GLU A 14 8.88 32.86 -4.94
C GLU A 14 8.22 32.68 -3.57
N GLU A 15 6.89 32.72 -3.53
CA GLU A 15 6.13 32.49 -2.31
C GLU A 15 6.27 31.04 -1.84
N GLY A 16 6.12 30.06 -2.73
CA GLY A 16 6.32 28.65 -2.41
C GLY A 16 7.76 28.37 -1.93
N LYS A 17 8.76 29.02 -2.56
CA LYS A 17 10.16 28.94 -2.11
C LYS A 17 10.32 29.49 -0.69
N ALA A 18 9.72 30.63 -0.39
CA ALA A 18 9.75 31.23 0.95
C ALA A 18 9.09 30.34 2.01
N ILE A 19 7.98 29.68 1.68
CA ILE A 19 7.32 28.70 2.55
C ILE A 19 8.26 27.53 2.84
N ILE A 20 8.85 26.92 1.81
CA ILE A 20 9.81 25.80 1.99
C ILE A 20 10.99 26.24 2.86
N ALA A 21 11.57 27.40 2.58
CA ALA A 21 12.70 27.94 3.34
C ALA A 21 12.34 28.13 4.82
N THR A 22 11.13 28.61 5.11
CA THR A 22 10.63 28.79 6.48
C THR A 22 10.48 27.44 7.20
N LEU A 23 9.91 26.45 6.52
CA LEU A 23 9.67 25.11 7.07
C LEU A 23 10.96 24.32 7.31
N LEU A 24 11.99 24.52 6.47
CA LEU A 24 13.27 23.81 6.55
C LEU A 24 14.36 24.59 7.29
N ASN A 25 14.06 25.78 7.80
CA ASN A 25 15.03 26.55 8.56
C ASN A 25 15.35 25.85 9.89
N LYS A 26 16.62 25.43 10.05
CA LYS A 26 17.11 24.72 11.25
C LYS A 26 16.99 25.53 12.54
N ASN A 27 16.93 26.85 12.44
CA ASN A 27 16.75 27.76 13.58
C ASN A 27 15.28 28.02 13.92
N SER A 28 14.35 27.56 13.07
CA SER A 28 12.91 27.69 13.33
C SER A 28 12.46 26.67 14.37
N ASN A 29 11.72 27.14 15.37
CA ASN A 29 10.97 26.23 16.24
C ASN A 29 9.70 25.78 15.50
N PHE A 30 9.74 24.58 14.90
CA PHE A 30 8.62 24.03 14.13
C PHE A 30 7.31 23.96 14.93
N ARG A 31 7.37 23.85 16.27
CA ARG A 31 6.18 23.84 17.14
C ARG A 31 5.49 25.22 17.22
N LYS A 32 6.20 26.29 16.85
CA LYS A 32 5.66 27.66 16.79
C LYS A 32 5.16 28.03 15.39
N ILE A 33 5.46 27.20 14.38
CA ILE A 33 4.95 27.42 13.03
C ILE A 33 3.46 27.10 13.04
N ASN A 34 2.65 28.06 12.59
CA ASN A 34 1.21 27.90 12.52
C ASN A 34 0.68 28.39 11.17
N LYS A 35 -0.44 27.83 10.75
CA LYS A 35 -1.03 28.08 9.43
C LYS A 35 -1.42 29.56 9.22
N HIS A 36 -1.72 30.30 10.29
CA HIS A 36 -2.08 31.72 10.18
C HIS A 36 -0.90 32.60 9.75
N GLN A 37 0.34 32.16 9.93
CA GLN A 37 1.52 32.88 9.45
C GLN A 37 1.57 33.00 7.93
N VAL A 38 0.86 32.13 7.21
CA VAL A 38 0.74 32.16 5.76
C VAL A 38 -0.68 32.52 5.32
N GLN A 39 -1.49 33.18 6.16
CA GLN A 39 -2.90 33.50 5.83
C GLN A 39 -3.06 34.40 4.59
N SER A 40 -2.09 35.30 4.35
CA SER A 40 -2.06 36.15 3.16
C SER A 40 -1.58 35.41 1.92
N SER A 41 -1.18 34.14 2.07
CA SER A 41 -0.54 33.39 1.02
C SER A 41 -1.51 32.86 -0.01
N ALA A 42 -1.08 32.85 -1.27
CA ALA A 42 -1.84 32.22 -2.35
C ALA A 42 -1.94 30.69 -2.19
N TYR A 43 -1.20 30.10 -1.23
CA TYR A 43 -1.24 28.70 -0.82
C TYR A 43 -2.20 28.43 0.35
N PHE A 44 -2.69 29.47 1.03
CA PHE A 44 -3.58 29.30 2.17
C PHE A 44 -4.94 28.73 1.72
N ASN A 45 -5.30 27.55 2.22
CA ASN A 45 -6.59 26.90 1.93
C ASN A 45 -6.91 26.73 0.43
N VAL A 46 -5.89 26.67 -0.43
CA VAL A 46 -6.11 26.58 -1.88
C VAL A 46 -6.73 25.23 -2.33
N GLY A 47 -6.73 24.23 -1.45
CA GLY A 47 -7.30 22.90 -1.71
C GLY A 47 -6.30 21.92 -2.31
N LEU A 48 -6.68 20.64 -2.32
CA LEU A 48 -5.82 19.54 -2.80
C LEU A 48 -5.72 19.48 -4.32
N ASP A 49 -6.76 19.94 -5.03
CA ASP A 49 -6.82 19.89 -6.50
C ASP A 49 -6.06 21.05 -7.16
N ALA A 50 -5.57 22.01 -6.37
CA ALA A 50 -4.85 23.16 -6.88
C ALA A 50 -3.45 22.76 -7.38
N PRO A 51 -3.12 22.97 -8.67
CA PRO A 51 -1.82 22.60 -9.23
C PRO A 51 -0.63 23.24 -8.49
N ARG A 52 -0.82 24.45 -7.96
CA ARG A 52 0.21 25.13 -7.15
C ARG A 52 0.53 24.35 -5.87
N PHE A 53 -0.48 23.82 -5.18
CA PHE A 53 -0.26 23.10 -3.93
C PHE A 53 0.40 21.75 -4.17
N ALA A 54 0.04 21.07 -5.26
CA ALA A 54 0.75 19.88 -5.71
C ALA A 54 2.23 20.17 -6.03
N SER A 55 2.51 21.29 -6.71
CA SER A 55 3.88 21.75 -6.98
C SER A 55 4.66 22.04 -5.68
N LEU A 56 4.07 22.77 -4.74
CA LEU A 56 4.68 23.03 -3.42
C LEU A 56 4.99 21.72 -2.68
N ALA A 57 4.05 20.78 -2.65
CA ALA A 57 4.24 19.49 -2.01
C ALA A 57 5.37 18.67 -2.64
N TYR A 58 5.49 18.69 -3.99
CA TYR A 58 6.58 18.05 -4.72
C TYR A 58 7.94 18.64 -4.34
N HIS A 59 8.08 19.97 -4.43
CA HIS A 59 9.35 20.65 -4.13
C HIS A 59 9.73 20.52 -2.65
N PHE A 60 8.77 20.61 -1.74
CA PHE A 60 9.02 20.41 -0.31
C PHE A 60 9.50 18.98 0.01
N SER A 61 8.85 17.97 -0.58
CA SER A 61 9.25 16.57 -0.44
C SER A 61 10.69 16.35 -0.94
N ASN A 62 11.04 16.92 -2.10
CA ASN A 62 12.38 16.82 -2.67
C ASN A 62 13.43 17.56 -1.85
N ALA A 63 13.09 18.73 -1.29
CA ALA A 63 14.00 19.48 -0.43
C ALA A 63 14.32 18.72 0.86
N ILE A 64 13.33 18.03 1.47
CA ILE A 64 13.59 17.15 2.62
C ILE A 64 14.48 15.97 2.22
N PHE A 65 14.16 15.27 1.13
CA PHE A 65 14.98 14.16 0.64
C PHE A 65 16.43 14.61 0.39
N LYS A 66 16.62 15.78 -0.22
CA LYS A 66 17.94 16.37 -0.46
C LYS A 66 18.74 16.56 0.83
N ILE A 67 18.11 16.98 1.93
CA ILE A 67 18.79 17.10 3.22
C ILE A 67 19.35 15.75 3.68
N PHE A 68 18.54 14.69 3.61
CA PHE A 68 18.98 13.34 3.99
C PHE A 68 20.07 12.81 3.05
N HIS A 69 19.88 12.99 1.75
CA HIS A 69 20.81 12.56 0.72
C HIS A 69 22.17 13.27 0.82
N ASP A 70 22.18 14.59 1.02
CA ASP A 70 23.41 15.35 1.18
C ASP A 70 24.15 14.95 2.47
N PHE A 71 23.43 14.69 3.57
CA PHE A 71 24.03 14.17 4.80
C PHE A 71 24.62 12.77 4.61
N ALA A 72 23.88 11.86 3.96
CA ALA A 72 24.35 10.50 3.69
C ALA A 72 25.66 10.51 2.90
N LYS A 73 25.79 11.37 1.88
CA LYS A 73 27.03 11.52 1.12
C LYS A 73 28.25 11.92 1.94
N THR A 74 28.07 12.56 3.10
CA THR A 74 29.19 12.93 3.98
C THR A 74 29.65 11.82 4.92
N ILE A 75 28.83 10.78 5.12
CA ILE A 75 29.09 9.71 6.09
C ILE A 75 29.20 8.32 5.46
N VAL A 76 28.70 8.15 4.23
CA VAL A 76 28.71 6.85 3.55
C VAL A 76 30.15 6.44 3.28
N VAL A 77 30.43 5.18 3.59
CA VAL A 77 31.68 4.49 3.30
C VAL A 77 31.42 3.46 2.21
N ASP A 78 32.43 3.14 1.40
CA ASP A 78 32.28 2.26 0.24
C ASP A 78 31.61 0.93 0.63
N ASP A 79 30.61 0.53 -0.15
CA ASP A 79 29.86 -0.74 -0.08
C ASP A 79 28.94 -0.95 1.15
N ALA A 80 28.66 0.08 1.95
CA ALA A 80 27.72 -0.03 3.07
C ALA A 80 26.25 -0.18 2.60
N PRO A 81 25.43 -1.04 3.24
CA PRO A 81 23.99 -1.06 3.01
C PRO A 81 23.26 0.04 3.80
N LEU A 82 22.09 0.46 3.31
CA LEU A 82 21.20 1.40 3.98
C LEU A 82 20.01 0.69 4.62
N LEU A 83 19.79 0.94 5.91
CA LEU A 83 18.59 0.52 6.64
C LEU A 83 17.69 1.74 6.87
N ILE A 84 16.46 1.72 6.37
CA ILE A 84 15.52 2.84 6.52
C ILE A 84 14.44 2.49 7.55
N VAL A 85 14.48 3.16 8.70
CA VAL A 85 13.46 3.06 9.77
C VAL A 85 12.94 4.45 10.16
N GLY A 86 11.94 4.48 11.04
CA GLY A 86 11.18 5.69 11.39
C GLY A 86 10.02 5.96 10.43
N GLY A 87 9.05 6.76 10.87
CA GLY A 87 7.83 7.02 10.10
C GLY A 87 8.06 7.61 8.69
N CYS A 88 9.18 8.31 8.48
CA CYS A 88 9.61 8.79 7.17
C CYS A 88 9.92 7.65 6.17
N GLY A 89 10.32 6.48 6.65
CA GLY A 89 10.59 5.29 5.84
C GLY A 89 9.35 4.69 5.17
N LEU A 90 8.14 5.15 5.50
CA LEU A 90 6.92 4.83 4.76
C LEU A 90 6.80 5.61 3.43
N ASN A 91 7.74 6.50 3.15
CA ASN A 91 7.75 7.31 1.94
C ASN A 91 8.37 6.58 0.75
N CYS A 92 7.50 5.99 -0.06
CA CYS A 92 7.89 5.19 -1.21
C CYS A 92 8.61 5.98 -2.30
N ASP A 93 8.32 7.28 -2.46
CA ASP A 93 9.06 8.15 -3.38
C ASP A 93 10.53 8.30 -2.92
N TRP A 94 10.75 8.50 -1.62
CA TRP A 94 12.10 8.58 -1.07
C TRP A 94 12.83 7.24 -1.11
N ASN A 95 12.14 6.14 -0.81
CA ASN A 95 12.74 4.80 -0.85
C ASN A 95 13.20 4.44 -2.27
N SER A 96 12.39 4.75 -3.29
CA SER A 96 12.76 4.56 -4.70
C SER A 96 13.99 5.38 -5.06
N LYS A 97 14.01 6.67 -4.67
CA LYS A 97 15.17 7.55 -4.89
C LYS A 97 16.44 7.03 -4.23
N TRP A 98 16.34 6.50 -3.00
CA TRP A 98 17.51 5.90 -2.34
C TRP A 98 18.08 4.73 -3.13
N ILE A 99 17.23 3.81 -3.59
CA ILE A 99 17.64 2.68 -4.42
C ILE A 99 18.28 3.15 -5.72
N GLU A 100 17.67 4.14 -6.39
CA GLU A 100 18.16 4.71 -7.64
C GLU A 100 19.52 5.42 -7.50
N THR A 101 19.83 5.97 -6.34
CA THR A 101 21.11 6.69 -6.13
C THR A 101 22.32 5.79 -6.27
N ARG A 102 22.20 4.48 -6.02
CA ARG A 102 23.30 3.52 -5.94
C ARG A 102 24.45 3.96 -5.03
N LEU A 103 24.16 4.82 -4.04
CA LEU A 103 25.10 5.24 -3.00
C LEU A 103 25.42 4.10 -2.02
N PHE A 104 24.51 3.13 -1.91
CA PHE A 104 24.60 2.00 -0.99
C PHE A 104 24.59 0.70 -1.78
N SER A 105 25.19 -0.35 -1.21
CA SER A 105 25.24 -1.68 -1.81
C SER A 105 23.87 -2.35 -1.85
N ASP A 106 23.04 -2.07 -0.85
CA ASP A 106 21.65 -2.50 -0.76
C ASP A 106 20.83 -1.48 0.07
N VAL A 107 19.50 -1.49 -0.11
CA VAL A 107 18.58 -0.67 0.67
C VAL A 107 17.47 -1.57 1.22
N PHE A 108 17.46 -1.73 2.54
CA PHE A 108 16.42 -2.51 3.22
C PHE A 108 15.46 -1.61 3.99
N ILE A 109 14.17 -1.80 3.72
CA ILE A 109 13.07 -1.11 4.39
C ILE A 109 12.11 -2.16 4.98
N PRO A 110 11.99 -2.30 6.32
CA PRO A 110 11.06 -3.24 6.92
C PRO A 110 9.60 -2.79 6.75
N PRO A 111 8.61 -3.71 6.74
CA PRO A 111 7.18 -3.40 6.53
C PRO A 111 6.58 -2.50 7.62
N CYS A 112 7.18 -2.49 8.81
CA CYS A 112 6.80 -1.67 9.96
C CYS A 112 7.88 -0.65 10.32
N THR A 113 8.22 0.26 9.39
CA THR A 113 9.25 1.29 9.64
C THR A 113 8.88 2.30 10.71
N ASN A 114 7.59 2.59 10.90
CA ASN A 114 7.12 3.53 11.91
C ASN A 114 7.23 2.95 13.33
N ASP A 115 6.76 3.70 14.31
CA ASP A 115 6.86 3.36 15.74
C ASP A 115 6.26 2.00 16.11
N SER A 116 5.41 1.40 15.26
CA SER A 116 4.91 0.04 15.47
C SER A 116 6.01 -1.03 15.40
N GLY A 117 7.11 -0.78 14.69
CA GLY A 117 8.27 -1.67 14.63
C GLY A 117 9.21 -1.56 15.82
N SER A 118 9.08 -0.52 16.65
CA SER A 118 9.99 -0.28 17.78
C SER A 118 9.97 -1.40 18.81
N SER A 119 8.82 -2.06 19.01
CA SER A 119 8.70 -3.20 19.92
C SER A 119 9.60 -4.37 19.51
N ILE A 120 9.71 -4.63 18.20
CA ILE A 120 10.59 -5.66 17.64
C ILE A 120 12.05 -5.27 17.88
N GLY A 121 12.41 -4.01 17.59
CA GLY A 121 13.75 -3.49 17.84
C GLY A 121 14.17 -3.61 19.30
N THR A 122 13.31 -3.20 20.24
CA THR A 122 13.57 -3.29 21.68
C THR A 122 13.74 -4.74 22.14
N ALA A 123 12.94 -5.67 21.62
CA ALA A 123 13.08 -7.09 21.96
C ALA A 123 14.41 -7.68 21.46
N ILE A 124 14.85 -7.29 20.26
CA ILE A 124 16.14 -7.69 19.69
C ILE A 124 17.30 -7.11 20.50
N ASP A 125 17.22 -5.84 20.89
CA ASP A 125 18.22 -5.18 21.73
C ASP A 125 18.37 -5.87 23.10
N ALA A 126 17.24 -6.18 23.74
CA ALA A 126 17.24 -6.94 24.99
C ALA A 126 17.83 -8.35 24.82
N MET A 127 17.56 -9.02 23.69
CA MET A 127 18.12 -10.34 23.37
C MET A 127 19.63 -10.25 23.14
N LEU A 128 20.11 -9.19 22.49
CA LEU A 128 21.54 -8.94 22.29
C LEU A 128 22.22 -8.74 23.65
N TYR A 129 21.66 -7.88 24.50
CA TYR A 129 22.21 -7.62 25.82
C TYR A 129 22.24 -8.86 26.73
N THR A 130 21.17 -9.66 26.72
CA THR A 130 21.03 -10.80 27.65
C THR A 130 21.64 -12.10 27.14
N ARG A 131 21.74 -12.30 25.82
CA ARG A 131 22.17 -13.58 25.21
C ARG A 131 23.29 -13.44 24.19
N GLY A 132 23.72 -12.23 23.86
CA GLY A 132 24.69 -11.99 22.77
C GLY A 132 24.14 -12.28 21.37
N LEU A 133 22.81 -12.35 21.21
CA LEU A 133 22.15 -12.71 19.95
C LEU A 133 21.25 -11.57 19.46
N ALA A 134 21.41 -11.13 18.21
CA ALA A 134 20.56 -10.12 17.58
C ALA A 134 19.74 -10.66 16.39
N LYS A 135 19.90 -11.94 16.04
CA LYS A 135 19.25 -12.55 14.88
C LYS A 135 17.89 -13.13 15.28
N VAL A 136 16.83 -12.70 14.58
CA VAL A 136 15.48 -13.26 14.71
C VAL A 136 15.02 -13.86 13.40
N THR A 137 14.28 -14.96 13.47
CA THR A 137 13.42 -15.40 12.36
C THR A 137 12.11 -14.65 12.50
N TRP A 138 11.67 -13.98 11.45
CA TRP A 138 10.47 -13.15 11.49
C TRP A 138 9.72 -13.23 10.17
N SER A 139 8.45 -12.81 10.21
CA SER A 139 7.55 -12.73 9.06
C SER A 139 6.70 -11.48 9.21
N PRO A 140 6.32 -10.80 8.10
CA PRO A 140 5.30 -9.76 8.19
C PRO A 140 3.99 -10.32 8.75
N TYR A 141 3.68 -11.60 8.56
CA TYR A 141 2.45 -12.25 9.04
C TYR A 141 2.57 -12.71 10.50
N ALA A 142 2.93 -11.79 11.39
CA ALA A 142 3.11 -12.03 12.82
C ALA A 142 1.92 -11.59 13.69
N GLY A 143 0.82 -11.15 13.07
CA GLY A 143 -0.43 -10.83 13.74
C GLY A 143 -1.23 -12.05 14.19
N GLU A 144 -2.33 -11.85 14.92
CA GLU A 144 -3.19 -12.94 15.35
C GLU A 144 -3.84 -13.69 14.17
N LEU A 145 -4.24 -14.94 14.41
CA LEU A 145 -5.05 -15.71 13.47
C LEU A 145 -6.42 -15.07 13.31
N SER A 146 -7.04 -15.28 12.15
CA SER A 146 -8.44 -14.92 11.93
C SER A 146 -9.35 -15.65 12.92
N HIS A 147 -10.47 -15.03 13.27
CA HIS A 147 -11.42 -15.56 14.25
C HIS A 147 -12.81 -15.69 13.63
N ASP A 148 -13.28 -16.93 13.52
CA ASP A 148 -14.66 -17.22 13.15
C ASP A 148 -15.54 -17.11 14.40
N ASP A 149 -16.36 -16.06 14.42
CA ASP A 149 -17.26 -15.72 15.52
C ASP A 149 -18.72 -15.63 15.07
N LEU A 150 -19.05 -16.18 13.90
CA LEU A 150 -20.35 -16.03 13.27
C LEU A 150 -21.07 -17.39 13.18
N GLU A 151 -22.25 -17.51 13.78
CA GLU A 151 -23.05 -18.74 13.73
C GLU A 151 -23.97 -18.83 12.49
N GLY A 152 -24.22 -17.72 11.78
CA GLY A 152 -25.10 -17.67 10.62
C GLY A 152 -24.70 -16.59 9.60
N THR A 153 -24.93 -16.85 8.31
CA THR A 153 -24.49 -16.00 7.21
C THR A 153 -25.69 -15.36 6.51
N ASP A 154 -26.36 -14.43 7.18
CA ASP A 154 -27.43 -13.66 6.53
C ASP A 154 -26.84 -12.90 5.34
N TYR A 155 -27.54 -12.75 4.22
CA TYR A 155 -27.08 -12.01 3.02
C TYR A 155 -25.95 -12.65 2.18
N PHE A 156 -25.14 -13.57 2.74
CA PHE A 156 -24.08 -14.24 1.98
C PHE A 156 -24.22 -15.77 2.00
N VAL A 157 -24.11 -16.38 0.82
CA VAL A 157 -24.11 -17.83 0.65
C VAL A 157 -22.67 -18.33 0.79
N LYS A 158 -22.46 -19.23 1.75
CA LYS A 158 -21.17 -19.88 2.01
C LYS A 158 -20.97 -21.07 1.06
N GLU A 159 -19.85 -21.08 0.34
CA GLU A 159 -19.37 -22.21 -0.46
C GLU A 159 -17.89 -22.52 -0.15
N PRO A 160 -17.41 -23.74 -0.43
CA PRO A 160 -15.99 -24.07 -0.28
C PRO A 160 -15.11 -23.17 -1.16
N TYR A 161 -13.96 -22.74 -0.62
CA TYR A 161 -12.98 -21.97 -1.37
C TYR A 161 -12.26 -22.85 -2.41
N TYR A 162 -12.22 -22.37 -3.65
CA TYR A 162 -11.36 -22.88 -4.72
C TYR A 162 -10.64 -21.70 -5.40
N PRO A 163 -9.29 -21.72 -5.54
CA PRO A 163 -8.54 -20.61 -6.13
C PRO A 163 -9.04 -20.21 -7.52
N ARG A 164 -9.30 -21.21 -8.38
CA ARG A 164 -9.84 -20.98 -9.74
C ARG A 164 -11.20 -20.30 -9.72
N ARG A 165 -12.10 -20.67 -8.82
CA ARG A 165 -13.43 -20.05 -8.68
C ARG A 165 -13.31 -18.57 -8.31
N VAL A 166 -12.42 -18.26 -7.36
CA VAL A 166 -12.17 -16.87 -6.95
C VAL A 166 -11.52 -16.07 -8.07
N ALA A 167 -10.57 -16.66 -8.81
CA ALA A 167 -9.97 -16.04 -9.98
C ALA A 167 -10.99 -15.72 -11.09
N GLU A 168 -11.93 -16.64 -11.37
CA GLU A 168 -13.02 -16.43 -12.31
C GLU A 168 -13.95 -15.29 -11.88
N LEU A 169 -14.29 -15.19 -10.60
CA LEU A 169 -15.10 -14.10 -10.05
C LEU A 169 -14.38 -12.75 -10.16
N LEU A 170 -13.11 -12.69 -9.77
CA LEU A 170 -12.30 -11.47 -9.90
C LEU A 170 -12.20 -11.03 -11.37
N ASN A 171 -11.98 -11.98 -12.29
CA ASN A 171 -11.94 -11.71 -13.73
C ASN A 171 -13.30 -11.23 -14.28
N ALA A 172 -14.42 -11.72 -13.71
CA ALA A 172 -15.77 -11.24 -14.00
C ALA A 172 -16.08 -9.85 -13.39
N GLY A 173 -15.12 -9.23 -12.70
CA GLY A 173 -15.24 -7.87 -12.17
C GLY A 173 -15.71 -7.79 -10.72
N TYR A 174 -15.78 -8.91 -10.00
CA TYR A 174 -16.14 -8.92 -8.58
C TYR A 174 -15.03 -8.27 -7.75
N ILE A 175 -15.43 -7.55 -6.71
CA ILE A 175 -14.55 -7.00 -5.67
C ILE A 175 -14.76 -7.81 -4.40
N LEU A 176 -13.71 -8.50 -3.96
CA LEU A 176 -13.79 -9.47 -2.88
C LEU A 176 -12.97 -9.03 -1.66
N GLY A 177 -13.56 -9.19 -0.48
CA GLY A 177 -12.78 -9.20 0.77
C GLY A 177 -11.92 -10.46 0.84
N TRP A 178 -10.76 -10.38 1.47
CA TRP A 178 -9.81 -11.48 1.55
C TRP A 178 -9.17 -11.54 2.94
N VAL A 179 -9.45 -12.63 3.65
CA VAL A 179 -8.89 -12.95 4.97
C VAL A 179 -8.27 -14.34 4.94
N GLN A 180 -6.95 -14.41 5.17
CA GLN A 180 -6.17 -15.65 5.27
C GLN A 180 -5.18 -15.59 6.42
N GLY A 181 -5.04 -16.68 7.18
CA GLY A 181 -4.01 -16.88 8.20
C GLY A 181 -3.83 -15.71 9.16
N ARG A 182 -2.57 -15.43 9.53
CA ARG A 182 -2.18 -14.33 10.42
C ARG A 182 -2.15 -13.00 9.68
N TYR A 183 -2.73 -11.94 10.25
CA TYR A 183 -2.64 -10.62 9.60
C TYR A 183 -1.20 -10.08 9.58
N GLU A 184 -0.95 -9.19 8.62
CA GLU A 184 0.35 -8.55 8.44
C GLU A 184 0.62 -7.42 9.45
N VAL A 185 1.88 -7.25 9.85
CA VAL A 185 2.33 -6.11 10.67
C VAL A 185 2.64 -4.89 9.80
N GLY A 186 2.42 -3.71 10.37
CA GLY A 186 2.61 -2.44 9.67
C GLY A 186 1.35 -1.95 8.96
N PRO A 187 1.45 -0.83 8.23
CA PRO A 187 0.28 -0.10 7.73
C PRO A 187 -0.22 -0.57 6.35
N ARG A 188 0.43 -1.55 5.72
CA ARG A 188 0.11 -2.03 4.38
C ARG A 188 -0.56 -3.40 4.47
N ALA A 189 -1.63 -3.61 3.71
CA ALA A 189 -2.15 -4.95 3.50
C ALA A 189 -1.25 -5.65 2.48
N LEU A 190 -0.67 -6.77 2.89
CA LEU A 190 0.29 -7.59 2.16
C LEU A 190 -0.35 -8.93 1.76
N GLY A 191 -1.66 -8.97 1.57
CA GLY A 191 -2.37 -10.12 1.02
C GLY A 191 -2.96 -11.07 2.04
N ASN A 192 -2.99 -10.74 3.34
CA ASN A 192 -3.75 -11.51 4.33
C ASN A 192 -4.99 -10.77 4.83
N ARG A 193 -5.02 -9.44 4.79
CA ARG A 193 -6.21 -8.61 5.10
C ARG A 193 -6.46 -7.58 4.00
N SER A 194 -6.97 -8.08 2.88
CA SER A 194 -7.01 -7.34 1.63
C SER A 194 -8.43 -7.22 1.07
N ILE A 195 -8.65 -6.16 0.28
CA ILE A 195 -9.74 -6.09 -0.70
C ILE A 195 -9.08 -6.27 -2.07
N LEU A 196 -9.54 -7.26 -2.81
CA LEU A 196 -8.97 -7.68 -4.09
C LEU A 196 -9.94 -7.38 -5.23
N ALA A 197 -9.38 -6.97 -6.36
CA ALA A 197 -10.10 -6.81 -7.62
C ALA A 197 -9.15 -7.08 -8.79
N ALA A 198 -9.69 -7.39 -9.98
CA ALA A 198 -8.88 -7.45 -11.18
C ALA A 198 -8.16 -6.10 -11.44
N PRO A 199 -6.93 -6.11 -11.99
CA PRO A 199 -6.18 -4.90 -12.30
C PRO A 199 -6.69 -4.18 -13.57
N TYR A 200 -7.77 -4.67 -14.15
CA TYR A 200 -8.53 -4.11 -15.25
C TYR A 200 -10.04 -4.31 -15.00
N PRO A 201 -10.90 -3.46 -15.59
CA PRO A 201 -10.54 -2.26 -16.35
C PRO A 201 -10.17 -1.10 -15.39
N ARG A 202 -9.80 0.08 -15.91
CA ARG A 202 -9.32 1.23 -15.12
C ARG A 202 -10.32 1.65 -14.03
N GLU A 203 -11.61 1.45 -14.27
CA GLU A 203 -12.74 1.78 -13.41
C GLU A 203 -12.67 1.10 -12.03
N ASN A 204 -11.96 -0.03 -11.91
CA ASN A 204 -11.76 -0.69 -10.61
C ASN A 204 -11.00 0.20 -9.61
N LEU A 205 -10.15 1.12 -10.09
CA LEU A 205 -9.52 2.14 -9.25
C LEU A 205 -10.58 3.00 -8.55
N ALA A 206 -11.56 3.51 -9.32
CA ALA A 206 -12.61 4.38 -8.80
C ALA A 206 -13.53 3.61 -7.84
N LYS A 207 -13.91 2.37 -8.17
CA LYS A 207 -14.71 1.51 -7.29
C LYS A 207 -14.02 1.27 -5.94
N LEU A 208 -12.74 0.91 -5.95
CA LEU A 208 -11.97 0.66 -4.73
C LEU A 208 -11.78 1.93 -3.89
N ASN A 209 -11.55 3.08 -4.52
CA ASN A 209 -11.47 4.36 -3.80
C ASN A 209 -12.81 4.76 -3.18
N ALA A 210 -13.94 4.51 -3.87
CA ALA A 210 -15.27 4.73 -3.34
C ALA A 210 -15.55 3.84 -2.12
N ILE A 211 -15.23 2.54 -2.19
CA ILE A 211 -15.33 1.60 -1.06
C ILE A 211 -14.52 2.07 0.14
N LYS A 212 -13.34 2.66 -0.08
CA LYS A 212 -12.48 3.16 1.00
C LYS A 212 -12.80 4.59 1.45
N ASN A 213 -13.79 5.25 0.85
CA ASN A 213 -14.09 6.66 1.05
C ASN A 213 -12.82 7.53 0.95
N ARG A 214 -12.02 7.27 -0.09
CA ARG A 214 -10.75 7.97 -0.38
C ARG A 214 -10.93 8.90 -1.58
N GLU A 215 -10.08 9.91 -1.64
CA GLU A 215 -9.97 10.78 -2.80
C GLU A 215 -9.64 9.93 -4.05
N GLY A 216 -10.35 10.15 -5.17
CA GLY A 216 -10.27 9.29 -6.35
C GLY A 216 -8.89 9.21 -7.01
N PHE A 217 -8.01 10.15 -6.68
CA PHE A 217 -6.64 10.21 -7.15
C PHE A 217 -5.69 9.27 -6.37
N ARG A 218 -6.12 8.72 -5.22
CA ARG A 218 -5.24 7.81 -4.47
C ARG A 218 -5.01 6.53 -5.26
N PRO A 219 -3.76 6.09 -5.40
CA PRO A 219 -3.49 4.85 -6.08
C PRO A 219 -3.89 3.62 -5.28
N ILE A 220 -4.11 2.55 -6.01
CA ILE A 220 -4.22 1.19 -5.48
C ILE A 220 -2.95 0.44 -5.84
N ALA A 221 -2.43 -0.33 -4.89
CA ALA A 221 -1.18 -1.05 -5.09
C ALA A 221 -1.44 -2.37 -5.85
N PRO A 222 -0.54 -2.77 -6.76
CA PRO A 222 -0.54 -4.13 -7.29
C PRO A 222 -0.01 -5.14 -6.27
N VAL A 223 -0.60 -6.33 -6.25
CA VAL A 223 0.06 -7.55 -5.76
C VAL A 223 0.30 -8.48 -6.95
N CYS A 224 1.52 -9.01 -7.10
CA CYS A 224 2.01 -9.63 -8.32
C CYS A 224 2.81 -10.89 -8.00
N LEU A 225 2.70 -11.92 -8.86
CA LEU A 225 3.61 -13.06 -8.83
C LEU A 225 5.05 -12.58 -9.03
N GLU A 226 5.93 -12.98 -8.14
CA GLU A 226 7.34 -12.58 -8.20
C GLU A 226 8.00 -13.03 -9.52
N GLU A 227 7.68 -14.24 -9.98
CA GLU A 227 8.14 -14.78 -11.26
C GLU A 227 7.68 -14.02 -12.50
N CYS A 228 6.61 -13.22 -12.40
CA CYS A 228 6.06 -12.41 -13.50
C CYS A 228 6.39 -10.92 -13.37
N LEU A 229 7.21 -10.50 -12.39
CA LEU A 229 7.49 -9.08 -12.17
C LEU A 229 8.01 -8.36 -13.42
N ALA A 230 8.88 -9.03 -14.19
CA ALA A 230 9.49 -8.47 -15.39
C ALA A 230 8.48 -8.13 -16.50
N ASP A 231 7.31 -8.78 -16.50
CA ASP A 231 6.26 -8.55 -17.49
C ASP A 231 5.51 -7.23 -17.22
N TYR A 232 5.59 -6.71 -15.99
CA TYR A 232 4.77 -5.58 -15.54
C TYR A 232 5.57 -4.40 -15.01
N PHE A 233 6.75 -4.62 -14.41
CA PHE A 233 7.48 -3.59 -13.67
C PHE A 233 8.97 -3.51 -14.01
N TYR A 234 9.52 -2.30 -13.90
CA TYR A 234 10.95 -2.02 -13.96
C TYR A 234 11.35 -1.05 -12.83
N PRO A 235 12.50 -1.24 -12.15
CA PRO A 235 13.46 -2.35 -12.29
C PRO A 235 12.93 -3.69 -11.75
N VAL A 236 13.59 -4.80 -12.12
CA VAL A 236 13.17 -6.16 -11.76
C VAL A 236 13.97 -6.67 -10.56
N HIS A 237 13.40 -6.57 -9.37
CA HIS A 237 13.87 -7.23 -8.14
C HIS A 237 12.67 -7.56 -7.23
N PRO A 238 12.80 -8.36 -6.17
CA PRO A 238 11.71 -8.54 -5.20
C PRO A 238 11.25 -7.22 -4.57
N SER A 239 9.94 -7.05 -4.34
CA SER A 239 9.33 -5.92 -3.62
C SER A 239 8.24 -6.43 -2.66
N PRO A 240 8.59 -7.16 -1.59
CA PRO A 240 7.60 -7.91 -0.81
C PRO A 240 6.67 -7.04 0.06
N TYR A 241 6.97 -5.75 0.23
CA TYR A 241 6.34 -4.90 1.26
C TYR A 241 5.59 -3.67 0.76
N MET A 242 5.50 -3.47 -0.57
CA MET A 242 4.93 -2.25 -1.16
C MET A 242 5.62 -0.98 -0.61
N LEU A 243 6.95 -0.93 -0.55
CA LEU A 243 7.66 0.21 0.07
C LEU A 243 8.40 1.10 -0.92
N GLU A 244 8.28 0.84 -2.22
CA GLU A 244 8.93 1.58 -3.30
C GLU A 244 8.01 1.67 -4.52
N PHE A 245 8.20 2.71 -5.34
CA PHE A 245 7.59 2.82 -6.65
C PHE A 245 8.45 2.14 -7.70
N ARG A 246 7.79 1.68 -8.75
CA ARG A 246 8.40 1.15 -9.97
C ARG A 246 7.67 1.67 -11.19
N THR A 247 8.36 1.73 -12.31
CA THR A 247 7.75 2.00 -13.60
C THR A 247 6.93 0.78 -14.01
N VAL A 248 5.69 1.00 -14.41
CA VAL A 248 4.84 0.01 -15.06
C VAL A 248 5.19 -0.02 -16.55
N VAL A 249 5.55 -1.19 -17.06
CA VAL A 249 5.96 -1.40 -18.46
C VAL A 249 4.88 -2.11 -19.30
N SER A 250 3.70 -2.36 -18.71
CA SER A 250 2.60 -3.08 -19.35
C SER A 250 1.28 -2.33 -19.27
N ASN A 251 0.55 -2.34 -20.39
CA ASN A 251 -0.80 -1.76 -20.47
C ASN A 251 -1.90 -2.69 -19.91
N ALA A 252 -1.55 -3.91 -19.48
CA ALA A 252 -2.51 -4.91 -19.01
C ALA A 252 -3.08 -4.60 -17.61
N ILE A 253 -2.47 -3.67 -16.86
CA ILE A 253 -2.81 -3.41 -15.44
C ILE A 253 -3.21 -1.94 -15.18
N PRO A 254 -4.16 -1.38 -15.93
CA PRO A 254 -4.49 0.04 -15.87
C PRO A 254 -5.04 0.47 -14.51
N ALA A 255 -5.71 -0.38 -13.72
CA ALA A 255 -6.31 0.04 -12.43
C ALA A 255 -5.28 0.34 -11.33
N VAL A 256 -4.08 -0.22 -11.41
CA VAL A 256 -2.98 -0.05 -10.42
C VAL A 256 -1.88 0.89 -10.90
N THR A 257 -1.98 1.38 -12.14
CA THR A 257 -0.96 2.23 -12.78
C THR A 257 -1.27 3.71 -12.52
N HIS A 258 -0.31 4.47 -12.00
CA HIS A 258 -0.47 5.90 -11.80
C HIS A 258 -0.41 6.70 -13.11
N ILE A 259 -0.77 7.98 -13.03
CA ILE A 259 -0.72 8.91 -14.18
C ILE A 259 0.71 9.12 -14.72
N ASP A 260 1.72 8.90 -13.90
CA ASP A 260 3.14 8.96 -14.26
C ASP A 260 3.72 7.59 -14.66
N ASN A 261 2.85 6.61 -14.93
CA ASN A 261 3.19 5.21 -15.18
C ASN A 261 3.92 4.51 -14.03
N SER A 262 3.85 5.02 -12.80
CA SER A 262 4.39 4.31 -11.64
C SER A 262 3.36 3.39 -10.98
N ALA A 263 3.83 2.45 -10.17
CA ALA A 263 3.01 1.68 -9.23
C ALA A 263 3.87 1.24 -8.05
N ARG A 264 3.24 0.82 -6.96
CA ARG A 264 3.93 0.38 -5.74
C ARG A 264 3.67 -1.11 -5.50
N PRO A 265 4.36 -2.01 -6.24
CA PRO A 265 4.04 -3.43 -6.25
C PRO A 265 4.35 -4.11 -4.93
N GLN A 266 3.58 -5.16 -4.64
CA GLN A 266 3.97 -6.27 -3.78
C GLN A 266 4.36 -7.45 -4.67
N SER A 267 5.59 -7.95 -4.59
CA SER A 267 5.94 -9.26 -5.12
C SER A 267 5.56 -10.35 -4.13
N VAL A 268 5.06 -11.47 -4.64
CA VAL A 268 4.67 -12.63 -3.82
C VAL A 268 5.24 -13.89 -4.44
N ASN A 269 5.91 -14.69 -3.63
CA ASN A 269 6.30 -16.05 -3.95
C ASN A 269 5.67 -17.06 -2.98
N ASN A 270 5.74 -18.35 -3.33
CA ASN A 270 5.13 -19.44 -2.56
C ASN A 270 5.68 -19.56 -1.12
N PHE A 271 6.95 -19.22 -0.89
CA PHE A 271 7.56 -19.29 0.44
C PHE A 271 7.00 -18.23 1.39
N GLN A 272 6.78 -17.01 0.88
CA GLN A 272 6.31 -15.89 1.69
C GLN A 272 4.82 -15.95 1.98
N ASN A 273 3.99 -16.21 0.97
CA ASN A 273 2.53 -16.26 1.10
C ASN A 273 1.93 -17.28 0.11
N PRO A 274 1.84 -18.56 0.49
CA PRO A 274 1.40 -19.62 -0.43
C PRO A 274 -0.04 -19.45 -0.91
N ARG A 275 -0.95 -18.93 -0.07
CA ARG A 275 -2.37 -18.71 -0.45
C ARG A 275 -2.53 -17.60 -1.48
N MET A 276 -1.82 -16.50 -1.31
CA MET A 276 -1.82 -15.41 -2.29
C MET A 276 -1.10 -15.82 -3.58
N HIS A 277 0.00 -16.57 -3.47
CA HIS A 277 0.70 -17.13 -4.64
C HIS A 277 -0.19 -18.09 -5.46
N GLU A 278 -0.94 -18.97 -4.79
CA GLU A 278 -1.90 -19.87 -5.42
C GLU A 278 -3.02 -19.11 -6.14
N LEU A 279 -3.62 -18.10 -5.49
CA LEU A 279 -4.65 -17.27 -6.09
C LEU A 279 -4.13 -16.52 -7.32
N LEU A 280 -2.95 -15.92 -7.24
CA LEU A 280 -2.37 -15.17 -8.36
C LEU A 280 -2.02 -16.07 -9.55
N ASN A 281 -1.56 -17.31 -9.30
CA ASN A 281 -1.39 -18.30 -10.36
C ASN A 281 -2.72 -18.64 -11.02
N ALA A 282 -3.77 -18.87 -10.22
CA ALA A 282 -5.11 -19.11 -10.76
C ALA A 282 -5.64 -17.91 -11.58
N CYS A 283 -5.38 -16.68 -11.15
CA CYS A 283 -5.70 -15.47 -11.93
C CYS A 283 -4.94 -15.43 -13.26
N ARG A 284 -3.63 -15.72 -13.25
CA ARG A 284 -2.83 -15.80 -14.47
C ARG A 284 -3.38 -16.86 -15.43
N ASP A 285 -3.78 -18.03 -14.93
CA ASP A 285 -4.29 -19.11 -15.77
C ASP A 285 -5.68 -18.78 -16.36
N VAL A 286 -6.50 -18.03 -15.63
CA VAL A 286 -7.86 -17.62 -16.07
C VAL A 286 -7.82 -16.45 -17.05
N SER A 287 -6.95 -15.46 -16.83
CA SER A 287 -6.99 -14.19 -17.58
C SER A 287 -5.70 -13.80 -18.30
N GLY A 288 -4.62 -14.56 -18.11
CA GLY A 288 -3.28 -14.19 -18.57
C GLY A 288 -2.58 -13.15 -17.69
N VAL A 289 -3.20 -12.69 -16.59
CA VAL A 289 -2.64 -11.63 -15.74
C VAL A 289 -2.38 -12.12 -14.31
N GLY A 290 -1.10 -12.18 -13.94
CA GLY A 290 -0.62 -12.58 -12.60
C GLY A 290 -0.55 -11.42 -11.60
N VAL A 291 -1.50 -10.47 -11.68
CA VAL A 291 -1.56 -9.25 -10.87
C VAL A 291 -2.99 -9.02 -10.39
N LEU A 292 -3.14 -8.53 -9.16
CA LEU A 292 -4.41 -8.04 -8.63
C LEU A 292 -4.26 -6.63 -8.04
N CYS A 293 -5.37 -5.89 -8.01
CA CYS A 293 -5.50 -4.74 -7.12
C CYS A 293 -5.47 -5.23 -5.68
N ASN A 294 -4.70 -4.58 -4.81
CA ASN A 294 -4.66 -4.85 -3.39
C ASN A 294 -4.77 -3.54 -2.58
N THR A 295 -5.77 -3.47 -1.70
CA THR A 295 -5.94 -2.39 -0.72
C THR A 295 -6.38 -2.95 0.62
N SER A 296 -6.25 -2.13 1.67
CA SER A 296 -6.46 -2.56 3.05
C SER A 296 -7.92 -2.89 3.37
N LEU A 297 -8.15 -4.05 3.97
CA LEU A 297 -9.43 -4.46 4.53
C LEU A 297 -9.56 -3.96 5.97
N ASN A 298 -10.17 -2.79 6.14
CA ASN A 298 -10.33 -2.12 7.42
C ASN A 298 -11.45 -1.07 7.38
N PHE A 299 -12.08 -0.81 8.53
CA PHE A 299 -12.89 0.38 8.73
C PHE A 299 -12.00 1.62 8.80
N ASN A 300 -12.53 2.79 8.42
CA ASN A 300 -11.77 4.04 8.49
C ASN A 300 -11.33 4.32 9.95
N GLY A 301 -10.06 4.69 10.13
CA GLY A 301 -9.48 4.93 11.45
C GLY A 301 -9.29 3.69 12.34
N ARG A 302 -9.55 2.47 11.83
CA ARG A 302 -9.35 1.21 12.57
C ARG A 302 -8.27 0.34 11.94
N GLY A 303 -7.81 -0.64 12.72
CA GLY A 303 -6.91 -1.71 12.27
C GLY A 303 -7.58 -2.69 11.31
N PHE A 304 -6.85 -3.72 10.91
CA PHE A 304 -7.37 -4.75 10.01
C PHE A 304 -8.57 -5.49 10.61
N ILE A 305 -9.53 -5.83 9.75
CA ILE A 305 -10.64 -6.71 10.10
C ILE A 305 -10.08 -8.11 10.33
N ASN A 306 -10.33 -8.70 11.50
CA ASN A 306 -9.82 -10.04 11.83
C ASN A 306 -10.91 -11.07 12.17
N LYS A 307 -12.13 -10.59 12.39
CA LYS A 307 -13.30 -11.40 12.76
C LYS A 307 -14.21 -11.59 11.57
N LEU A 308 -14.82 -12.77 11.44
CA LEU A 308 -15.77 -13.05 10.37
C LEU A 308 -17.00 -12.13 10.46
N SER A 309 -17.50 -11.85 11.67
CA SER A 309 -18.61 -10.92 11.89
C SER A 309 -18.32 -9.49 11.39
N ASP A 310 -17.09 -9.00 11.61
CA ASP A 310 -16.66 -7.69 11.13
C ASP A 310 -16.49 -7.66 9.60
N LEU A 311 -15.98 -8.74 9.00
CA LEU A 311 -15.86 -8.87 7.54
C LEU A 311 -17.23 -8.90 6.88
N HIS A 312 -18.15 -9.68 7.44
CA HIS A 312 -19.52 -9.76 7.00
C HIS A 312 -20.21 -8.40 7.04
N ARG A 313 -20.11 -7.68 8.16
CA ARG A 313 -20.62 -6.31 8.31
C ARG A 313 -19.99 -5.37 7.28
N PHE A 314 -18.66 -5.39 7.14
CA PHE A 314 -17.93 -4.55 6.20
C PHE A 314 -18.38 -4.79 4.76
N ALA A 315 -18.49 -6.07 4.35
CA ALA A 315 -18.89 -6.46 3.02
C ALA A 315 -20.30 -5.97 2.68
N ASN A 316 -21.25 -6.09 3.61
CA ASN A 316 -22.60 -5.59 3.43
C ASN A 316 -22.65 -4.05 3.35
N GLU A 317 -22.03 -3.35 4.30
CA GLU A 317 -22.07 -1.88 4.39
C GLU A 317 -21.36 -1.19 3.22
N HIS A 318 -20.30 -1.79 2.67
CA HIS A 318 -19.48 -1.20 1.60
C HIS A 318 -19.77 -1.83 0.22
N GLY A 319 -20.78 -2.69 0.13
CA GLY A 319 -21.22 -3.28 -1.14
C GLY A 319 -20.17 -4.13 -1.84
N LEU A 320 -19.42 -4.94 -1.09
CA LEU A 320 -18.57 -5.97 -1.69
C LEU A 320 -19.44 -7.08 -2.31
N ASP A 321 -18.99 -7.66 -3.42
CA ASP A 321 -19.72 -8.75 -4.09
C ASP A 321 -19.62 -10.07 -3.31
N GLY A 322 -18.61 -10.17 -2.44
CA GLY A 322 -18.36 -11.32 -1.59
C GLY A 322 -17.04 -11.19 -0.85
N PHE A 323 -16.64 -12.26 -0.19
CA PHE A 323 -15.34 -12.34 0.47
C PHE A 323 -14.89 -13.79 0.68
N VAL A 324 -13.59 -13.96 0.83
CA VAL A 324 -12.97 -15.22 1.24
C VAL A 324 -12.52 -15.08 2.69
N PHE A 325 -12.87 -16.07 3.51
CA PHE A 325 -12.40 -16.23 4.87
C PHE A 325 -11.83 -17.64 5.04
N GLU A 326 -10.52 -17.73 5.14
CA GLU A 326 -9.77 -18.99 5.18
C GLU A 326 -10.16 -19.92 4.02
N ASN A 327 -10.85 -21.02 4.31
CA ASN A 327 -11.24 -22.05 3.34
C ASN A 327 -12.68 -21.91 2.85
N SER A 328 -13.31 -20.75 3.04
CA SER A 328 -14.70 -20.51 2.66
C SER A 328 -14.84 -19.24 1.82
N LEU A 329 -15.61 -19.32 0.76
CA LEU A 329 -16.03 -18.21 -0.08
C LEU A 329 -17.48 -17.87 0.28
N PHE A 330 -17.77 -16.58 0.43
CA PHE A 330 -19.08 -16.06 0.78
C PHE A 330 -19.50 -15.10 -0.34
N LEU A 331 -20.57 -15.43 -1.05
CA LEU A 331 -21.07 -14.61 -2.16
C LEU A 331 -22.39 -13.98 -1.78
N LYS A 332 -22.59 -12.72 -2.19
CA LYS A 332 -23.84 -12.03 -1.92
C LYS A 332 -25.01 -12.84 -2.52
N SER A 333 -26.04 -13.08 -1.71
CA SER A 333 -27.25 -13.74 -2.18
C SER A 333 -27.86 -12.91 -3.30
N VAL A 334 -28.18 -13.55 -4.43
CA VAL A 334 -28.89 -12.88 -5.52
C VAL A 334 -30.34 -12.71 -5.05
N ASP A 335 -30.72 -11.50 -4.64
CA ASP A 335 -32.13 -11.20 -4.41
C ASP A 335 -32.87 -11.32 -5.75
N HIS A 336 -33.76 -12.31 -5.88
CA HIS A 336 -34.69 -12.48 -7.00
C HIS A 336 -35.75 -11.35 -7.11
N ASN A 337 -35.53 -10.16 -6.53
CA ASN A 337 -36.54 -9.11 -6.39
C ASN A 337 -36.37 -7.89 -7.31
N ASN A 338 -35.61 -8.01 -8.41
CA ASN A 338 -35.50 -6.95 -9.43
C ASN A 338 -36.06 -7.35 -10.81
N GLU A 339 -37.05 -8.25 -10.86
CA GLU A 339 -38.05 -8.23 -11.94
C GLU A 339 -39.30 -7.50 -11.43
N LYS A 340 -39.32 -6.17 -11.56
CA LYS A 340 -40.61 -5.48 -11.70
C LYS A 340 -40.99 -5.57 -13.18
N PRO A 341 -42.13 -6.21 -13.53
CA PRO A 341 -42.67 -6.12 -14.88
C PRO A 341 -42.98 -4.65 -15.17
N THR A 342 -42.70 -4.26 -16.41
CA THR A 342 -42.99 -2.97 -17.06
C THR A 342 -44.33 -2.36 -16.71
#